data_AF-A0AAW2B4W5-F1
#
_entry.id   AF-A0AAW2B4W5-F1
#
_cell.length_a   1.000
_cell.length_b   1.000
_cell.length_c   1.000
_cell.angle_alpha   90.00
_cell.angle_beta   90.00
_cell.angle_gamma   90.00
#
_symmetry.space_group_name_H-M   'P 1'
#
loop_
_entity.id
_entity.type
_entity.pdbx_description
1 polymer ?
#
loop_
_entity_poly.entity_id
_entity_poly.type
_entity_poly.pdbx_seq_one_letter_code
_entity_poly.pdbx_strand_id
1 'polypeptide(L)'
;MAIKELTVFVVFSWIVCTTGREFFSSTDKVAQLFEEEKDLLESFRLYIDAEEKNVERMKSALLILQLYTYFDPENPEKTLRDPVAAYKLLRRVRKEWLTIVEFTQQSLYKKYQELLAYADIPELEDLDGAASELIRLQEFYKLYPHNITKETPLNADEAYHMGFVAYDEDKFQHAFLWFSYSLDRLTEYSTTTEEKLLHFLSSSAYHFGSLPVAIYFGQRLLNLDPTNEKIKVELSLYKLLRFQRTSNPDIFTLNTKSDNSYEALCRGEVDERTSKRQRALSCRYSTGGGNPRLMYAPVKEEVEWDEPRIIRYHDIISDREIEFLKNISRPQLSRSETRRGISNYRGSQSVFLEEDNTVLARISQSIADITGLSMESAEGLHVQNYGIGGRFGPHYDTWDDENGRIATFLIYMSDVEIGGATVFPEVGVAVQPKKGSAVFWYNLHKNGKLDLKTEHAGCPVLVGNKWVANKWIHEFGQEFRRPCSLSEWE
;
A
#
# COMPACT_ATOMS: atom_id res chain seq x y z
N MET A 1 -36.59 -5.73 -43.76
CA MET A 1 -37.38 -5.86 -42.52
C MET A 1 -36.69 -6.95 -41.70
N ALA A 2 -36.36 -6.67 -40.43
CA ALA A 2 -35.37 -7.32 -39.51
C ALA A 2 -34.05 -6.51 -39.48
N ILE A 3 -33.73 -5.63 -38.52
CA ILE A 3 -33.95 -5.49 -37.05
C ILE A 3 -33.19 -6.53 -36.21
N LYS A 4 -32.14 -6.01 -35.55
CA LYS A 4 -31.47 -6.39 -34.29
C LYS A 4 -30.65 -7.69 -34.29
N GLU A 5 -29.33 -7.53 -34.22
CA GLU A 5 -28.52 -7.83 -33.02
C GLU A 5 -27.26 -6.93 -33.04
N LEU A 6 -27.30 -5.84 -32.27
CA LEU A 6 -26.13 -5.04 -31.94
C LEU A 6 -26.05 -5.10 -30.41
N THR A 7 -25.17 -5.93 -29.89
CA THR A 7 -24.85 -6.04 -28.47
C THR A 7 -24.19 -4.72 -28.06
N VAL A 8 -24.99 -3.84 -27.48
CA VAL A 8 -24.55 -2.60 -26.85
C VAL A 8 -23.86 -2.99 -25.54
N PHE A 9 -22.53 -2.92 -25.50
CA PHE A 9 -21.82 -2.77 -24.24
C PHE A 9 -22.26 -1.41 -23.66
N VAL A 10 -23.09 -1.46 -22.64
CA VAL A 10 -23.46 -0.29 -21.84
C VAL A 10 -22.23 0.10 -21.05
N VAL A 11 -21.44 1.03 -21.59
CA VAL A 11 -20.45 1.77 -20.81
C VAL A 11 -21.26 2.66 -19.86
N PHE A 12 -21.44 2.18 -18.62
CA PHE A 12 -21.91 3.02 -17.53
C PHE A 12 -20.83 4.08 -17.28
N SER A 13 -21.00 5.24 -17.91
CA SER A 13 -20.30 6.46 -17.53
C SER A 13 -20.79 6.87 -16.15
N TRP A 14 -20.19 6.29 -15.12
CA TRP A 14 -20.12 6.96 -13.83
C TRP A 14 -19.17 8.14 -14.04
N ILE A 15 -19.69 9.35 -13.85
CA ILE A 15 -18.88 10.52 -13.59
C ILE A 15 -18.19 10.22 -12.25
N VAL A 16 -17.05 9.53 -12.31
CA VAL A 16 -16.16 9.38 -11.18
C VAL A 16 -15.51 10.74 -11.02
N CYS A 17 -15.84 11.40 -9.91
CA CYS A 17 -15.11 12.55 -9.43
C CYS A 17 -13.64 12.11 -9.30
N THR A 18 -12.76 12.63 -10.16
CA THR A 18 -11.32 12.36 -10.10
C THR A 18 -10.72 13.13 -8.93
N THR A 19 -11.00 12.69 -7.72
CA THR A 19 -10.10 12.88 -6.58
C THR A 19 -8.91 11.96 -6.82
N GLY A 20 -7.68 12.49 -6.83
CA GLY A 20 -6.45 11.73 -7.13
C GLY A 20 -6.45 10.35 -6.48
N ARG A 21 -6.28 9.30 -7.29
CA ARG A 21 -6.46 7.91 -6.86
C ARG A 21 -5.15 7.37 -6.30
N GLU A 22 -4.87 7.67 -5.05
CA GLU A 22 -3.74 7.06 -4.32
C GLU A 22 -4.04 5.58 -4.02
N PHE A 23 -3.23 4.65 -4.54
CA PHE A 23 -3.42 3.21 -4.41
C PHE A 23 -2.71 2.63 -3.17
N PHE A 24 -1.43 2.96 -2.97
CA PHE A 24 -0.57 2.33 -1.95
C PHE A 24 -1.06 2.52 -0.50
N SER A 25 -1.88 3.55 -0.27
CA SER A 25 -2.49 3.85 1.03
C SER A 25 -3.61 2.90 1.48
N SER A 26 -4.04 1.97 0.61
CA SER A 26 -5.02 0.93 0.91
C SER A 26 -4.64 -0.40 0.26
N THR A 27 -4.44 -1.43 1.08
CA THR A 27 -4.19 -2.80 0.58
C THR A 27 -5.38 -3.35 -0.20
N ASP A 28 -6.61 -2.89 0.08
CA ASP A 28 -7.79 -3.28 -0.69
C ASP A 28 -7.81 -2.63 -2.08
N LYS A 29 -7.41 -1.36 -2.23
CA LYS A 29 -7.26 -0.75 -3.55
C LYS A 29 -6.15 -1.41 -4.37
N VAL A 30 -5.02 -1.73 -3.76
CA VAL A 30 -3.97 -2.52 -4.44
C VAL A 30 -4.50 -3.88 -4.87
N ALA A 31 -5.33 -4.54 -4.05
CA ALA A 31 -5.91 -5.82 -4.42
C ALA A 31 -6.87 -5.73 -5.63
N GLN A 32 -7.52 -4.59 -5.85
CA GLN A 32 -8.38 -4.39 -7.02
C GLN A 32 -7.58 -4.33 -8.33
N LEU A 33 -6.30 -3.95 -8.28
CA LEU A 33 -5.41 -3.95 -9.45
C LEU A 33 -5.16 -5.35 -10.02
N PHE A 34 -5.38 -6.43 -9.26
CA PHE A 34 -5.25 -7.78 -9.79
C PHE A 34 -6.32 -8.11 -10.84
N GLU A 35 -7.56 -7.68 -10.64
CA GLU A 35 -8.60 -7.87 -11.65
C GLU A 35 -8.36 -6.94 -12.84
N GLU A 36 -7.88 -5.72 -12.60
CA GLU A 36 -7.49 -4.79 -13.68
C GLU A 36 -6.35 -5.36 -14.53
N GLU A 37 -5.29 -5.90 -13.92
CA GLU A 37 -4.17 -6.52 -14.63
C GLU A 37 -4.65 -7.72 -15.46
N LYS A 38 -5.53 -8.55 -14.91
CA LYS A 38 -6.09 -9.70 -15.61
C LYS A 38 -6.90 -9.27 -16.84
N ASP A 39 -7.73 -8.23 -16.72
CA ASP A 39 -8.50 -7.68 -17.83
C ASP A 39 -7.59 -7.05 -18.91
N LEU A 40 -6.51 -6.39 -18.49
CA LEU A 40 -5.48 -5.86 -19.38
C LEU A 40 -4.72 -6.98 -20.12
N LEU A 41 -4.34 -8.05 -19.42
CA LEU A 41 -3.68 -9.22 -20.02
C LEU A 41 -4.58 -9.92 -21.04
N GLU A 42 -5.87 -10.09 -20.74
CA GLU A 42 -6.82 -10.64 -21.69
C GLU A 42 -6.99 -9.73 -22.91
N SER A 43 -7.09 -8.42 -22.70
CA SER A 43 -7.17 -7.42 -23.76
C SER A 43 -5.92 -7.43 -24.65
N PHE A 44 -4.74 -7.54 -24.06
CA PHE A 44 -3.48 -7.62 -24.80
C PHE A 44 -3.37 -8.93 -25.59
N ARG A 45 -3.82 -10.06 -25.03
CA ARG A 45 -3.90 -11.34 -25.76
C ARG A 45 -4.81 -11.24 -26.98
N LEU A 46 -6.00 -10.66 -26.83
CA LEU A 46 -6.93 -10.46 -27.94
C LEU A 46 -6.35 -9.53 -29.01
N TYR A 47 -5.58 -8.51 -28.61
CA TYR A 47 -4.84 -7.66 -29.52
C TYR A 47 -3.78 -8.45 -30.30
N ILE A 48 -2.97 -9.27 -29.63
CA ILE A 48 -1.97 -10.15 -30.28
C ILE A 48 -2.65 -11.08 -31.30
N ASP A 49 -3.70 -11.79 -30.91
CA ASP A 49 -4.43 -12.72 -31.79
C ASP A 49 -4.99 -12.02 -33.04
N ALA A 50 -5.41 -10.77 -32.91
CA ALA A 50 -5.90 -9.96 -34.03
C ALA A 50 -4.77 -9.51 -34.95
N GLU A 51 -3.63 -9.07 -34.39
CA GLU A 51 -2.47 -8.68 -35.17
C GLU A 51 -1.80 -9.87 -35.87
N GLU A 52 -1.76 -11.05 -35.25
CA GLU A 52 -1.29 -12.28 -35.90
C GLU A 52 -2.13 -12.60 -37.13
N LYS A 53 -3.46 -12.53 -37.03
CA LYS A 53 -4.36 -12.70 -38.19
C LYS A 53 -4.14 -11.63 -39.26
N ASN A 54 -3.87 -10.39 -38.88
CA ASN A 54 -3.52 -9.34 -39.82
C ASN A 54 -2.22 -9.67 -40.55
N VAL A 55 -1.18 -10.11 -39.83
CA VAL A 55 0.10 -10.54 -40.39
C VAL A 55 -0.08 -11.77 -41.31
N GLU A 56 -0.89 -12.75 -40.94
CA GLU A 56 -1.21 -13.91 -41.79
C GLU A 56 -1.90 -13.51 -43.11
N ARG A 57 -2.84 -12.56 -43.05
CA ARG A 57 -3.48 -11.99 -44.24
C ARG A 57 -2.46 -11.28 -45.13
N MET A 58 -1.56 -10.49 -44.54
CA MET A 58 -0.48 -9.82 -45.26
C MET A 58 0.48 -10.82 -45.91
N LYS A 59 0.89 -11.87 -45.20
CA LYS A 59 1.71 -12.96 -45.74
C LYS A 59 1.02 -13.68 -46.90
N SER A 60 -0.28 -13.95 -46.77
CA SER A 60 -1.09 -14.57 -47.84
C SER A 60 -1.19 -13.67 -49.07
N ALA A 61 -1.40 -12.37 -48.88
CA ALA A 61 -1.42 -11.39 -49.96
C ALA A 61 -0.05 -11.28 -50.65
N LEU A 62 1.05 -11.27 -49.89
CA LEU A 62 2.41 -11.28 -50.43
C LEU A 62 2.68 -12.52 -51.27
N LEU A 63 2.28 -13.70 -50.80
CA LEU A 63 2.44 -14.95 -51.54
C LEU A 63 1.68 -14.93 -52.87
N ILE A 64 0.44 -14.43 -52.89
CA ILE A 64 -0.34 -14.25 -54.12
C ILE A 64 0.41 -13.35 -55.10
N LEU A 65 0.94 -12.22 -54.63
CA LEU A 65 1.73 -11.32 -55.48
C LEU A 65 2.98 -12.01 -56.04
N GLN A 66 3.67 -12.80 -55.25
CA GLN A 66 4.87 -13.53 -55.69
C GLN A 66 4.53 -14.65 -56.68
N LEU A 67 3.38 -15.32 -56.57
CA LEU A 67 2.97 -16.36 -57.51
C LEU A 67 2.53 -15.80 -58.87
N TYR A 68 1.97 -14.58 -58.91
CA TYR A 68 1.50 -13.95 -60.14
C TYR A 68 2.53 -13.03 -60.82
N THR A 69 3.81 -13.05 -60.42
CA THR A 69 4.87 -12.40 -61.22
C THR A 69 5.13 -13.20 -62.48
N TYR A 70 4.38 -12.88 -63.53
CA TYR A 70 4.56 -13.39 -64.91
C TYR A 70 5.73 -12.73 -65.65
N PHE A 71 6.53 -11.91 -64.96
CA PHE A 71 7.49 -11.01 -65.56
C PHE A 71 8.90 -11.48 -65.20
N ASP A 72 9.70 -11.71 -66.23
CA ASP A 72 11.14 -11.89 -66.08
C ASP A 72 11.76 -10.50 -65.78
N PRO A 73 12.23 -10.27 -64.53
CA PRO A 73 12.79 -8.97 -64.16
C PRO A 73 14.11 -8.68 -64.89
N GLU A 74 14.76 -9.67 -65.50
CA GLU A 74 16.02 -9.48 -66.24
C GLU A 74 15.79 -8.98 -67.68
N ASN A 75 14.57 -9.05 -68.22
CA ASN A 75 14.26 -8.55 -69.56
C ASN A 75 12.84 -7.93 -69.70
N PRO A 76 12.64 -6.72 -69.15
CA PRO A 76 11.34 -6.04 -69.15
C PRO A 76 10.81 -5.74 -70.57
N GLU A 77 11.69 -5.47 -71.54
CA GLU A 77 11.31 -5.18 -72.92
C GLU A 77 10.62 -6.36 -73.61
N LYS A 78 11.02 -7.60 -73.30
CA LYS A 78 10.41 -8.80 -73.87
C LYS A 78 8.95 -8.96 -73.43
N THR A 79 8.63 -8.57 -72.19
CA THR A 79 7.29 -8.72 -71.63
C THR A 79 6.35 -7.58 -72.04
N LEU A 80 6.89 -6.39 -72.28
CA LEU A 80 6.13 -5.23 -72.78
C LEU A 80 5.74 -5.33 -74.26
N ARG A 81 6.26 -6.33 -75.00
CA ARG A 81 5.84 -6.63 -76.38
C ARG A 81 4.43 -7.21 -76.47
N ASP A 82 3.91 -7.80 -75.38
CA ASP A 82 2.52 -8.25 -75.30
C ASP A 82 1.65 -7.15 -74.66
N PRO A 83 0.75 -6.50 -75.42
CA PRO A 83 -0.15 -5.48 -74.90
C PRO A 83 -1.02 -5.97 -73.73
N VAL A 84 -1.35 -7.27 -73.68
CA VAL A 84 -2.13 -7.88 -72.60
C VAL A 84 -1.29 -7.99 -71.32
N ALA A 85 -0.02 -8.39 -71.43
CA ALA A 85 0.90 -8.42 -70.30
C ALA A 85 1.14 -7.00 -69.73
N ALA A 86 1.31 -6.00 -70.58
CA ALA A 86 1.41 -4.59 -70.17
C ALA A 86 0.15 -4.11 -69.42
N TYR A 87 -1.05 -4.42 -69.94
CA TYR A 87 -2.32 -4.12 -69.25
C TYR A 87 -2.42 -4.84 -67.90
N LYS A 88 -2.06 -6.13 -67.82
CA LYS A 88 -2.07 -6.90 -66.56
C LYS A 88 -1.15 -6.29 -65.52
N LEU A 89 0.06 -5.88 -65.90
CA LEU A 89 1.00 -5.19 -65.01
C LEU A 89 0.41 -3.87 -64.49
N LEU A 90 -0.12 -3.02 -65.38
CA LEU A 90 -0.73 -1.75 -65.01
C LEU A 90 -1.93 -1.93 -64.06
N ARG A 91 -2.82 -2.89 -64.36
CA ARG A 91 -3.95 -3.21 -63.50
C ARG A 91 -3.50 -3.73 -62.14
N ARG A 92 -2.47 -4.57 -62.10
CA ARG A 92 -1.91 -5.15 -60.87
C ARG A 92 -1.28 -4.07 -59.99
N VAL A 93 -0.38 -3.25 -60.56
CA VAL A 93 0.26 -2.13 -59.85
C VAL A 93 -0.78 -1.15 -59.32
N ARG A 94 -1.83 -0.84 -60.10
CA ARG A 94 -2.88 0.08 -59.64
C ARG A 94 -3.83 -0.53 -58.61
N LYS A 95 -4.37 -1.71 -58.87
CA LYS A 95 -5.47 -2.27 -58.07
C LYS A 95 -4.97 -3.09 -56.89
N GLU A 96 -4.07 -4.04 -57.13
CA GLU A 96 -3.65 -4.97 -56.09
C GLU A 96 -2.84 -4.26 -55.00
N TRP A 97 -1.95 -3.33 -55.37
CA TRP A 97 -1.17 -2.58 -54.38
C TRP A 97 -2.01 -1.60 -53.55
N LEU A 98 -3.04 -0.98 -54.11
CA LEU A 98 -3.95 -0.14 -53.31
C LEU A 98 -4.79 -0.97 -52.33
N THR A 99 -5.20 -2.19 -52.70
CA THR A 99 -5.90 -3.10 -51.78
C THR A 99 -5.00 -3.62 -50.66
N ILE A 100 -3.68 -3.77 -50.89
CA ILE A 100 -2.71 -4.12 -49.82
C ILE A 100 -2.72 -3.05 -48.72
N VAL A 101 -2.77 -1.77 -49.10
CA VAL A 101 -2.80 -0.67 -48.14
C VAL A 101 -4.01 -0.77 -47.21
N GLU A 102 -5.18 -1.16 -47.74
CA GLU A 102 -6.39 -1.37 -46.93
C GLU A 102 -6.23 -2.48 -45.87
N PHE A 103 -5.51 -3.57 -46.19
CA PHE A 103 -5.20 -4.63 -45.21
C PHE A 103 -4.25 -4.16 -44.11
N THR A 104 -3.32 -3.25 -44.42
CA THR A 104 -2.36 -2.71 -43.44
C THR A 104 -2.96 -1.68 -42.49
N GLN A 105 -4.12 -1.09 -42.81
CA GLN A 105 -4.76 -0.06 -41.98
C GLN A 105 -5.71 -0.63 -40.90
N GLN A 106 -5.92 -1.95 -40.84
CA GLN A 106 -6.92 -2.56 -39.94
C GLN A 106 -6.38 -2.96 -38.56
N SER A 107 -5.22 -2.44 -38.14
CA SER A 107 -4.69 -2.73 -36.82
C SER A 107 -5.66 -2.32 -35.70
N LEU A 108 -5.77 -3.16 -34.67
CA LEU A 108 -6.56 -2.86 -33.48
C LEU A 108 -5.80 -1.99 -32.47
N TYR A 109 -4.59 -1.56 -32.81
CA TYR A 109 -3.71 -0.78 -31.93
C TYR A 109 -4.41 0.44 -31.31
N LYS A 110 -5.17 1.19 -32.11
CA LYS A 110 -5.88 2.37 -31.61
C LYS A 110 -6.92 2.01 -30.53
N LYS A 111 -7.64 0.90 -30.70
CA LYS A 111 -8.61 0.43 -29.70
C LYS A 111 -7.92 -0.05 -28.43
N TYR A 112 -6.79 -0.74 -28.58
CA TYR A 112 -5.98 -1.17 -27.44
C TYR A 112 -5.42 0.03 -26.66
N GLN A 113 -4.94 1.07 -27.35
CA GLN A 113 -4.53 2.32 -26.71
C GLN A 113 -5.69 3.02 -25.97
N GLU A 114 -6.88 3.06 -26.57
CA GLU A 114 -8.07 3.61 -25.91
C GLU A 114 -8.40 2.82 -24.63
N LEU A 115 -8.35 1.49 -24.65
CA LEU A 115 -8.55 0.66 -23.46
C LEU A 115 -7.52 0.94 -22.36
N LEU A 116 -6.23 1.00 -22.71
CA LEU A 116 -5.17 1.35 -21.76
C LEU A 116 -5.36 2.74 -21.14
N ALA A 117 -5.91 3.69 -21.89
CA ALA A 117 -6.15 5.05 -21.39
C ALA A 117 -7.31 5.14 -20.37
N TYR A 118 -8.20 4.15 -20.35
CA TYR A 118 -9.30 4.05 -19.38
C TYR A 118 -8.98 3.12 -18.21
N ALA A 119 -7.88 2.36 -18.30
CA ALA A 119 -7.48 1.42 -17.28
C ALA A 119 -6.94 2.14 -16.04
N ASP A 120 -7.18 1.55 -14.88
CA ASP A 120 -6.72 2.06 -13.59
C ASP A 120 -5.24 1.68 -13.36
N ILE A 121 -4.34 2.29 -14.14
CA ILE A 121 -2.89 2.06 -14.06
C ILE A 121 -2.28 3.03 -13.02
N PRO A 122 -1.53 2.52 -12.01
CA PRO A 122 -0.86 3.36 -11.03
C PRO A 122 0.13 4.34 -11.66
N GLU A 123 0.23 5.54 -11.09
CA GLU A 123 1.20 6.55 -11.52
C GLU A 123 2.57 6.32 -10.86
N LEU A 124 3.60 7.06 -11.31
CA LEU A 124 4.93 6.98 -10.70
C LEU A 124 4.88 7.37 -9.22
N GLU A 125 4.03 8.34 -8.85
CA GLU A 125 3.84 8.77 -7.46
C GLU A 125 3.29 7.64 -6.57
N ASP A 126 2.47 6.74 -7.10
CA ASP A 126 1.99 5.57 -6.34
C ASP A 126 3.11 4.57 -6.09
N LEU A 127 3.99 4.38 -7.07
CA LEU A 127 5.14 3.50 -6.96
C LEU A 127 6.17 4.06 -5.96
N ASP A 128 6.48 5.35 -6.06
CA ASP A 128 7.35 6.07 -5.12
C ASP A 128 6.77 6.02 -3.70
N GLY A 129 5.45 6.20 -3.56
CA GLY A 129 4.75 6.09 -2.28
C GLY A 129 4.83 4.68 -1.67
N ALA A 130 4.65 3.64 -2.49
CA ALA A 130 4.81 2.26 -2.04
C ALA A 130 6.26 1.96 -1.61
N ALA A 131 7.25 2.43 -2.36
CA ALA A 131 8.67 2.31 -2.02
C ALA A 131 8.99 3.02 -0.70
N SER A 132 8.51 4.26 -0.53
CA SER A 132 8.67 5.05 0.70
C SER A 132 8.13 4.31 1.93
N GLU A 133 6.92 3.74 1.85
CA GLU A 133 6.33 3.00 2.98
C GLU A 133 7.09 1.69 3.28
N LEU A 134 7.66 1.01 2.26
CA LEU A 134 8.54 -0.14 2.49
C LEU A 134 9.87 0.26 3.16
N ILE A 135 10.49 1.36 2.75
CA ILE A 135 11.69 1.91 3.40
C ILE A 135 11.36 2.31 4.84
N ARG A 136 10.17 2.84 5.08
CA ARG A 136 9.72 3.18 6.43
C ARG A 136 9.50 1.95 7.29
N LEU A 137 8.95 0.86 6.74
CA LEU A 137 8.89 -0.43 7.43
C LEU A 137 10.29 -0.95 7.75
N GLN A 138 11.23 -0.74 6.83
CA GLN A 138 12.63 -1.09 7.02
C GLN A 138 13.23 -0.36 8.24
N GLU A 139 13.04 0.95 8.33
CA GLU A 139 13.45 1.78 9.47
C GLU A 139 12.78 1.30 10.76
N PHE A 140 11.45 1.15 10.70
CA PHE A 140 10.63 0.89 11.86
C PHE A 140 10.85 -0.50 12.46
N TYR A 141 11.08 -1.52 11.64
CA TYR A 141 11.33 -2.89 12.10
C TYR A 141 12.82 -3.26 12.07
N LYS A 142 13.70 -2.31 11.75
CA LYS A 142 15.16 -2.49 11.67
C LYS A 142 15.53 -3.66 10.74
N LEU A 143 14.90 -3.69 9.57
CA LEU A 143 15.03 -4.78 8.60
C LEU A 143 16.13 -4.49 7.57
N TYR A 144 16.72 -5.54 7.05
CA TYR A 144 17.56 -5.45 5.86
C TYR A 144 16.72 -5.77 4.60
N PRO A 145 17.18 -5.35 3.40
CA PRO A 145 16.48 -5.65 2.15
C PRO A 145 16.13 -7.13 1.96
N HIS A 146 17.02 -8.05 2.38
CA HIS A 146 16.77 -9.49 2.30
C HIS A 146 15.69 -10.01 3.25
N ASN A 147 15.38 -9.29 4.35
CA ASN A 147 14.27 -9.64 5.23
C ASN A 147 12.93 -9.30 4.58
N ILE A 148 12.85 -8.14 3.93
CA ILE A 148 11.64 -7.65 3.24
C ILE A 148 11.37 -8.48 1.98
N THR A 149 12.42 -8.80 1.23
CA THR A 149 12.34 -9.49 -0.07
C THR A 149 12.43 -11.01 0.02
N LYS A 150 12.18 -11.58 1.21
CA LYS A 150 12.34 -13.02 1.47
C LYS A 150 11.40 -13.88 0.62
N GLU A 151 10.13 -13.52 0.57
CA GLU A 151 9.11 -14.26 -0.19
C GLU A 151 9.07 -13.82 -1.66
N THR A 152 9.23 -12.51 -1.90
CA THR A 152 9.23 -11.91 -3.24
C THR A 152 10.54 -11.16 -3.47
N PRO A 153 11.55 -11.78 -4.11
CA PRO A 153 12.82 -11.12 -4.40
C PRO A 153 12.65 -10.05 -5.47
N LEU A 154 13.27 -8.89 -5.24
CA LEU A 154 13.35 -7.83 -6.26
C LEU A 154 14.52 -8.07 -7.20
N ASN A 155 14.34 -7.75 -8.48
CA ASN A 155 15.43 -7.70 -9.45
C ASN A 155 16.30 -6.45 -9.25
N ALA A 156 17.38 -6.32 -10.05
CA ALA A 156 18.31 -5.20 -9.90
C ALA A 156 17.67 -3.83 -10.14
N ASP A 157 16.77 -3.71 -11.13
CA ASP A 157 16.13 -2.45 -11.51
C ASP A 157 15.09 -2.03 -10.46
N GLU A 158 14.30 -2.97 -9.95
CA GLU A 158 13.35 -2.75 -8.85
C GLU A 158 14.05 -2.34 -7.56
N ALA A 159 15.14 -3.02 -7.20
CA ALA A 159 15.94 -2.67 -6.02
C ALA A 159 16.68 -1.34 -6.19
N TYR A 160 17.08 -0.99 -7.42
CA TYR A 160 17.65 0.33 -7.73
C TYR A 160 16.63 1.44 -7.48
N HIS A 161 15.38 1.24 -7.91
CA HIS A 161 14.30 2.20 -7.65
C HIS A 161 14.07 2.42 -6.15
N MET A 162 14.00 1.34 -5.36
CA MET A 162 13.95 1.42 -3.89
C MET A 162 15.10 2.25 -3.31
N GLY A 163 16.33 2.01 -3.79
CA GLY A 163 17.49 2.78 -3.36
C GLY A 163 17.41 4.25 -3.75
N PHE A 164 16.87 4.55 -4.93
CA PHE A 164 16.68 5.91 -5.43
C PHE A 164 15.67 6.70 -4.59
N VAL A 165 14.51 6.12 -4.29
CA VAL A 165 13.51 6.74 -3.40
C VAL A 165 14.09 6.99 -2.02
N ALA A 166 14.80 6.01 -1.44
CA ALA A 166 15.48 6.20 -0.16
C ALA A 166 16.55 7.30 -0.21
N TYR A 167 17.23 7.46 -1.34
CA TYR A 167 18.25 8.50 -1.52
C TYR A 167 17.62 9.89 -1.58
N ASP A 168 16.51 10.04 -2.29
CA ASP A 168 15.77 11.31 -2.42
C ASP A 168 15.17 11.77 -1.08
N GLU A 169 14.80 10.81 -0.21
CA GLU A 169 14.35 11.07 1.16
C GLU A 169 15.50 11.29 2.18
N ASP A 170 16.75 11.47 1.72
CA ASP A 170 17.95 11.61 2.56
C ASP A 170 18.22 10.41 3.51
N LYS A 171 17.62 9.24 3.25
CA LYS A 171 17.80 8.01 4.03
C LYS A 171 19.01 7.21 3.53
N PHE A 172 20.18 7.86 3.57
CA PHE A 172 21.41 7.36 2.92
C PHE A 172 21.86 5.96 3.36
N GLN A 173 21.61 5.55 4.61
CA GLN A 173 21.90 4.18 5.05
C GLN A 173 21.04 3.16 4.30
N HIS A 174 19.74 3.39 4.22
CA HIS A 174 18.80 2.51 3.54
C HIS A 174 19.01 2.52 2.04
N ALA A 175 19.26 3.70 1.46
CA ALA A 175 19.64 3.85 0.05
C ALA A 175 20.86 3.00 -0.28
N PHE A 176 21.92 3.10 0.53
CA PHE A 176 23.13 2.29 0.38
C PHE A 176 22.83 0.78 0.42
N LEU A 177 22.02 0.31 1.37
CA LEU A 177 21.65 -1.10 1.49
C LEU A 177 20.88 -1.60 0.25
N TRP A 178 19.96 -0.80 -0.29
CA TRP A 178 19.21 -1.15 -1.50
C TRP A 178 20.07 -1.11 -2.77
N PHE A 179 20.95 -0.12 -2.93
CA PHE A 179 21.90 -0.11 -4.04
C PHE A 179 22.88 -1.28 -3.97
N SER A 180 23.30 -1.70 -2.76
CA SER A 180 24.14 -2.90 -2.60
C SER A 180 23.37 -4.16 -3.00
N TYR A 181 22.12 -4.27 -2.56
CA TYR A 181 21.24 -5.38 -2.93
C TYR A 181 21.00 -5.47 -4.44
N SER A 182 20.84 -4.31 -5.09
CA SER A 182 20.71 -4.16 -6.55
C SER A 182 21.99 -4.58 -7.27
N LEU A 183 23.15 -4.13 -6.78
CA LEU A 183 24.46 -4.46 -7.35
C LEU A 183 24.72 -5.97 -7.36
N ASP A 184 24.37 -6.66 -6.28
CA ASP A 184 24.50 -8.11 -6.14
C ASP A 184 23.62 -8.91 -7.11
N ARG A 185 22.67 -8.24 -7.79
CA ARG A 185 21.66 -8.86 -8.68
C ARG A 185 21.73 -8.38 -10.12
N LEU A 186 22.75 -7.62 -10.48
CA LEU A 186 22.94 -7.18 -11.86
C LEU A 186 22.99 -8.37 -12.82
N THR A 187 22.28 -8.24 -13.94
CA THR A 187 22.31 -9.20 -15.06
C THR A 187 22.56 -8.47 -16.37
N GLU A 188 22.80 -9.21 -17.45
CA GLU A 188 22.94 -8.64 -18.80
C GLU A 188 21.65 -7.97 -19.32
N TYR A 189 20.49 -8.29 -18.72
CA TYR A 189 19.18 -7.74 -19.09
C TYR A 189 18.80 -6.51 -18.24
N SER A 190 19.60 -6.17 -17.23
CA SER A 190 19.31 -5.04 -16.34
C SER A 190 19.48 -3.71 -17.05
N THR A 191 18.57 -2.77 -16.78
CA THR A 191 18.65 -1.40 -17.34
C THR A 191 19.59 -0.50 -16.53
N THR A 192 19.72 -0.79 -15.24
CA THR A 192 20.70 -0.16 -14.36
C THR A 192 22.09 -0.74 -14.58
N THR A 193 23.11 0.08 -14.40
CA THR A 193 24.51 -0.28 -14.70
C THR A 193 25.34 -0.31 -13.43
N GLU A 194 26.42 -1.12 -13.44
CA GLU A 194 27.40 -1.13 -12.33
C GLU A 194 27.94 0.27 -12.06
N GLU A 195 28.23 1.06 -13.10
CA GLU A 195 28.68 2.45 -12.96
C GLU A 195 27.70 3.31 -12.16
N LYS A 196 26.39 3.26 -12.49
CA LYS A 196 25.36 4.01 -11.77
C LYS A 196 25.28 3.58 -10.31
N LEU A 197 25.28 2.28 -10.04
CA LEU A 197 25.18 1.75 -8.68
C LEU A 197 26.41 2.09 -7.84
N LEU A 198 27.62 1.97 -8.39
CA LEU A 198 28.86 2.35 -7.69
C LEU A 198 28.88 3.85 -7.36
N HIS A 199 28.38 4.72 -8.26
CA HIS A 199 28.22 6.15 -7.98
C HIS A 199 27.28 6.38 -6.78
N PHE A 200 26.08 5.79 -6.80
CA PHE A 200 25.12 5.96 -5.71
C PHE A 200 25.58 5.31 -4.38
N LEU A 201 26.28 4.17 -4.42
CA LEU A 201 26.88 3.55 -3.24
C LEU A 201 27.96 4.45 -2.62
N SER A 202 28.84 5.02 -3.45
CA SER A 202 29.86 5.95 -2.99
C SER A 202 29.24 7.22 -2.39
N SER A 203 28.27 7.81 -3.10
CA SER A 203 27.56 9.03 -2.66
C SER A 203 26.78 8.80 -1.36
N SER A 204 25.99 7.74 -1.27
CA SER A 204 25.20 7.40 -0.07
C SER A 204 26.12 7.19 1.14
N ALA A 205 27.22 6.45 0.96
CA ALA A 205 28.20 6.27 2.02
C ALA A 205 28.87 7.58 2.47
N TYR A 206 29.14 8.49 1.52
CA TYR A 206 29.67 9.82 1.82
C TYR A 206 28.68 10.66 2.64
N HIS A 207 27.42 10.76 2.19
CA HIS A 207 26.38 11.54 2.84
C HIS A 207 26.03 11.00 4.24
N PHE A 208 26.03 9.68 4.42
CA PHE A 208 25.92 9.05 5.74
C PHE A 208 27.14 9.31 6.64
N GLY A 209 28.31 9.57 6.04
CA GLY A 209 29.56 9.86 6.74
C GLY A 209 30.52 8.68 6.87
N SER A 210 30.22 7.52 6.26
CA SER A 210 31.10 6.35 6.22
C SER A 210 32.18 6.51 5.14
N LEU A 211 33.14 7.39 5.40
CA LEU A 211 34.17 7.78 4.42
C LEU A 211 35.03 6.62 3.89
N PRO A 212 35.45 5.61 4.68
CA PRO A 212 36.18 4.47 4.15
C PRO A 212 35.39 3.70 3.08
N VAL A 213 34.07 3.54 3.29
CA VAL A 213 33.17 2.86 2.35
C VAL A 213 32.95 3.71 1.10
N ALA A 214 32.75 5.02 1.27
CA ALA A 214 32.63 5.95 0.16
C ALA A 214 33.86 5.91 -0.76
N ILE A 215 35.07 5.93 -0.17
CA ILE A 215 36.34 5.84 -0.90
C ILE A 215 36.46 4.50 -1.63
N TYR A 216 36.08 3.39 -0.99
CA TYR A 216 36.14 2.06 -1.60
C TYR A 216 35.31 1.98 -2.88
N PHE A 217 34.04 2.38 -2.84
CA PHE A 217 33.18 2.38 -4.02
C PHE A 217 33.60 3.41 -5.06
N GLY A 218 34.04 4.60 -4.63
CA GLY A 218 34.57 5.61 -5.56
C GLY A 218 35.85 5.14 -6.28
N GLN A 219 36.71 4.36 -5.63
CA GLN A 219 37.88 3.75 -6.27
C GLN A 219 37.47 2.67 -7.28
N ARG A 220 36.47 1.85 -6.98
CA ARG A 220 35.91 0.90 -7.96
C ARG A 220 35.35 1.63 -9.18
N LEU A 221 34.62 2.73 -8.96
CA LEU A 221 34.07 3.54 -10.03
C LEU A 221 35.19 4.17 -10.90
N LEU A 222 36.26 4.69 -10.27
CA LEU A 222 37.42 5.22 -10.99
C LEU A 222 38.17 4.13 -11.79
N ASN A 223 38.13 2.88 -11.34
CA ASN A 223 38.75 1.78 -12.10
C ASN A 223 37.96 1.44 -13.38
N LEU A 224 36.65 1.72 -13.42
CA LEU A 224 35.83 1.57 -14.64
C LEU A 224 36.15 2.66 -15.65
N ASP A 225 36.32 3.91 -15.20
CA ASP A 225 36.76 5.03 -16.04
C ASP A 225 37.87 5.85 -15.36
N PRO A 226 39.15 5.50 -15.60
CA PRO A 226 40.31 6.21 -15.03
C PRO A 226 40.46 7.66 -15.52
N THR A 227 39.74 8.05 -16.58
CA THR A 227 39.82 9.40 -17.17
C THR A 227 38.83 10.37 -16.53
N ASN A 228 37.90 9.87 -15.71
CA ASN A 228 36.88 10.69 -15.09
C ASN A 228 37.45 11.61 -13.98
N GLU A 229 37.70 12.87 -14.34
CA GLU A 229 38.23 13.88 -13.41
C GLU A 229 37.28 14.20 -12.25
N LYS A 230 35.95 14.09 -12.45
CA LYS A 230 34.97 14.35 -11.39
C LYS A 230 35.16 13.39 -10.22
N ILE A 231 35.31 12.10 -10.51
CA ILE A 231 35.51 11.06 -9.49
C ILE A 231 36.84 11.24 -8.77
N LYS A 232 37.91 11.66 -9.48
CA LYS A 232 39.21 11.95 -8.84
C LYS A 232 39.11 13.08 -7.83
N VAL A 233 38.35 14.13 -8.16
CA VAL A 233 38.10 15.27 -7.26
C VAL A 233 37.29 14.82 -6.03
N GLU A 234 36.21 14.07 -6.23
CA GLU A 234 35.39 13.52 -5.13
C GLU A 234 36.20 12.63 -4.19
N LEU A 235 36.98 11.70 -4.73
CA LEU A 235 37.87 10.84 -3.93
C LEU A 235 38.92 11.62 -3.15
N SER A 236 39.45 12.70 -3.73
CA SER A 236 40.42 13.56 -3.05
C SER A 236 39.77 14.27 -1.86
N LEU A 237 38.53 14.75 -2.04
CA LEU A 237 37.73 15.33 -0.96
C LEU A 237 37.43 14.30 0.14
N TYR A 238 36.98 13.09 -0.21
CA TYR A 238 36.64 12.05 0.76
C TYR A 238 37.87 11.64 1.59
N LYS A 239 39.04 11.50 0.94
CA LYS A 239 40.31 11.22 1.63
C LYS A 239 40.69 12.33 2.58
N LEU A 240 40.59 13.60 2.16
CA LEU A 240 40.87 14.76 3.02
C LEU A 240 39.96 14.78 4.26
N LEU A 241 38.66 14.63 4.06
CA LEU A 241 37.68 14.61 5.15
C LEU A 241 37.91 13.44 6.11
N ARG A 242 38.38 12.29 5.61
CA ARG A 242 38.69 11.12 6.43
C ARG A 242 39.85 11.39 7.39
N PHE A 243 40.84 12.20 6.99
CA PHE A 243 41.91 12.62 7.89
C PHE A 243 41.46 13.63 8.95
N GLN A 244 40.42 14.43 8.66
CA GLN A 244 39.91 15.45 9.56
C GLN A 244 38.91 14.90 10.60
N ARG A 245 38.14 13.87 10.25
CA ARG A 245 37.11 13.30 11.13
C ARG A 245 37.68 12.28 12.11
N THR A 246 37.23 12.37 13.35
CA THR A 246 37.58 11.42 14.43
C THR A 246 36.67 10.20 14.50
N SER A 247 35.48 10.27 13.88
CA SER A 247 34.48 9.19 13.87
C SER A 247 34.08 8.84 12.44
N ASN A 248 33.83 7.55 12.21
CA ASN A 248 33.32 7.01 10.95
C ASN A 248 32.20 6.03 11.30
N PRO A 249 30.93 6.41 11.13
CA PRO A 249 29.82 5.51 11.41
C PRO A 249 29.83 4.30 10.46
N ASP A 250 29.42 3.16 10.98
CA ASP A 250 29.24 1.94 10.21
C ASP A 250 27.90 1.99 9.47
N ILE A 251 27.95 2.03 8.15
CA ILE A 251 26.75 2.07 7.30
C ILE A 251 26.06 0.71 7.18
N PHE A 252 26.76 -0.39 7.48
CA PHE A 252 26.22 -1.75 7.33
C PHE A 252 25.34 -2.18 8.52
N THR A 253 25.55 -1.59 9.69
CA THR A 253 24.84 -1.96 10.92
C THR A 253 23.70 -0.98 11.20
N LEU A 254 22.45 -1.48 11.17
CA LEU A 254 21.29 -0.69 11.56
C LEU A 254 21.32 -0.42 13.07
N ASN A 255 20.91 0.77 13.49
CA ASN A 255 20.82 1.11 14.91
C ASN A 255 19.79 0.19 15.59
N THR A 256 20.24 -0.55 16.60
CA THR A 256 19.38 -1.49 17.33
C THR A 256 18.66 -0.87 18.52
N LYS A 257 18.95 0.38 18.89
CA LYS A 257 18.23 1.06 19.98
C LYS A 257 16.89 1.58 19.52
N SER A 258 15.88 1.44 20.38
CA SER A 258 14.59 2.07 20.19
C SER A 258 14.63 3.52 20.64
N ASP A 259 14.22 4.43 19.77
CA ASP A 259 14.23 5.87 20.08
C ASP A 259 13.04 6.28 20.97
N ASN A 260 11.98 5.47 21.00
CA ASN A 260 10.78 5.70 21.80
C ASN A 260 10.07 4.38 22.18
N SER A 261 9.19 4.45 23.20
CA SER A 261 8.40 3.32 23.71
C SER A 261 7.43 2.76 22.66
N TYR A 262 6.85 3.62 21.82
CA TYR A 262 5.95 3.22 20.73
C TYR A 262 6.58 2.20 19.79
N GLU A 263 7.76 2.49 19.25
CA GLU A 263 8.46 1.58 18.37
C GLU A 263 8.92 0.30 19.06
N ALA A 264 9.41 0.42 20.30
CA ALA A 264 9.84 -0.73 21.10
C ALA A 264 8.69 -1.72 21.32
N LEU A 265 7.48 -1.21 21.62
CA LEU A 265 6.28 -2.03 21.77
C LEU A 265 5.88 -2.69 20.45
N CYS A 266 5.89 -1.94 19.35
CA CYS A 266 5.53 -2.49 18.04
C CYS A 266 6.50 -3.56 17.55
N ARG A 267 7.77 -3.49 17.95
CA ARG A 267 8.80 -4.52 17.69
C ARG A 267 8.75 -5.67 18.70
N GLY A 268 7.94 -5.58 19.76
CA GLY A 268 7.88 -6.57 20.83
C GLY A 268 9.12 -6.60 21.73
N GLU A 269 9.90 -5.52 21.75
CA GLU A 269 11.09 -5.37 22.62
C GLU A 269 10.70 -5.10 24.09
N VAL A 270 9.49 -4.57 24.31
CA VAL A 270 8.93 -4.24 25.62
C VAL A 270 7.55 -4.87 25.74
N ASP A 271 7.23 -5.41 26.92
CA ASP A 271 5.87 -5.77 27.34
C ASP A 271 5.80 -5.67 28.86
N GLU A 272 5.06 -4.67 29.37
CA GLU A 272 4.92 -4.43 30.80
C GLU A 272 3.93 -5.40 31.48
N ARG A 273 3.30 -6.30 30.72
CA ARG A 273 2.53 -7.43 31.25
C ARG A 273 3.47 -8.51 31.77
N THR A 274 4.17 -8.20 32.87
CA THR A 274 4.97 -9.19 33.60
C THR A 274 4.13 -10.41 33.98
N SER A 275 4.75 -11.58 34.17
CA SER A 275 4.02 -12.79 34.57
C SER A 275 3.24 -12.62 35.88
N LYS A 276 3.66 -11.71 36.77
CA LYS A 276 2.90 -11.35 37.98
C LYS A 276 1.60 -10.62 37.62
N ARG A 277 1.64 -9.66 36.70
CA ARG A 277 0.48 -8.89 36.26
C ARG A 277 -0.47 -9.74 35.42
N GLN A 278 0.06 -10.54 34.49
CA GLN A 278 -0.74 -11.48 33.68
C GLN A 278 -1.58 -12.43 34.54
N ARG A 279 -1.06 -12.88 35.70
CA ARG A 279 -1.84 -13.72 36.64
C ARG A 279 -3.00 -12.99 37.33
N ALA A 280 -2.95 -11.66 37.38
CA ALA A 280 -4.04 -10.83 37.91
C ALA A 280 -5.06 -10.45 36.84
N LEU A 281 -4.70 -10.53 35.56
CA LEU A 281 -5.61 -10.38 34.44
C LEU A 281 -6.54 -11.60 34.35
N SER A 282 -7.74 -11.40 33.81
CA SER A 282 -8.78 -12.44 33.79
C SER A 282 -9.56 -12.46 32.48
N CYS A 283 -10.00 -13.67 32.10
CA CYS A 283 -10.94 -13.89 31.02
C CYS A 283 -12.26 -14.42 31.62
N ARG A 284 -13.39 -13.90 31.15
CA ARG A 284 -14.70 -14.23 31.69
C ARG A 284 -15.82 -14.08 30.66
N TYR A 285 -16.94 -14.73 30.95
CA TYR A 285 -18.20 -14.46 30.30
C TYR A 285 -18.90 -13.30 31.03
N SER A 286 -19.05 -12.17 30.35
CA SER A 286 -19.58 -10.93 30.91
C SER A 286 -21.02 -10.70 30.47
N THR A 287 -21.87 -10.31 31.41
CA THR A 287 -23.28 -9.99 31.15
C THR A 287 -23.50 -8.49 30.90
N GLY A 288 -22.44 -7.71 30.66
CA GLY A 288 -22.54 -6.25 30.44
C GLY A 288 -23.20 -5.51 31.61
N GLY A 289 -22.88 -5.91 32.84
CA GLY A 289 -23.50 -5.30 34.04
C GLY A 289 -24.94 -5.76 34.31
N GLY A 290 -25.33 -6.94 33.81
CA GLY A 290 -26.70 -7.46 33.96
C GLY A 290 -27.64 -7.05 32.83
N ASN A 291 -27.11 -6.78 31.63
CA ASN A 291 -27.90 -6.56 30.44
C ASN A 291 -28.75 -7.82 30.13
N PRO A 292 -30.09 -7.71 29.99
CA PRO A 292 -30.96 -8.86 29.78
C PRO A 292 -30.62 -9.71 28.55
N ARG A 293 -30.06 -9.12 27.48
CA ARG A 293 -29.65 -9.87 26.28
C ARG A 293 -28.38 -10.68 26.53
N LEU A 294 -27.42 -10.10 27.24
CA LEU A 294 -26.16 -10.76 27.57
C LEU A 294 -26.27 -11.76 28.74
N MET A 295 -27.39 -11.80 29.45
CA MET A 295 -27.68 -12.90 30.38
C MET A 295 -27.84 -14.25 29.66
N TYR A 296 -28.41 -14.25 28.45
CA TYR A 296 -28.61 -15.47 27.66
C TYR A 296 -27.45 -15.75 26.70
N ALA A 297 -26.75 -14.70 26.27
CA ALA A 297 -25.56 -14.81 25.42
C ALA A 297 -24.43 -13.91 25.95
N PRO A 298 -23.74 -14.31 27.04
CA PRO A 298 -22.65 -13.53 27.62
C PRO A 298 -21.52 -13.29 26.62
N VAL A 299 -20.94 -12.08 26.65
CA VAL A 299 -19.79 -11.74 25.81
C VAL A 299 -18.51 -12.29 26.41
N LYS A 300 -17.58 -12.74 25.56
CA LYS A 300 -16.24 -13.17 25.98
C LYS A 300 -15.38 -11.93 26.23
N GLU A 301 -15.08 -11.66 27.50
CA GLU A 301 -14.31 -10.52 27.98
C GLU A 301 -12.93 -10.97 28.45
N GLU A 302 -11.87 -10.29 28.02
CA GLU A 302 -10.48 -10.48 28.43
C GLU A 302 -9.90 -9.13 28.86
N VAL A 303 -9.30 -9.07 30.05
CA VAL A 303 -8.66 -7.85 30.54
C VAL A 303 -7.20 -7.86 30.05
N GLU A 304 -6.87 -6.97 29.11
CA GLU A 304 -5.51 -6.81 28.57
C GLU A 304 -4.64 -5.93 29.50
N TRP A 305 -5.28 -5.00 30.20
CA TRP A 305 -4.64 -4.12 31.18
C TRP A 305 -5.65 -3.66 32.24
N ASP A 306 -5.20 -3.52 33.48
CA ASP A 306 -6.03 -3.20 34.64
C ASP A 306 -6.20 -1.69 34.86
N GLU A 307 -5.17 -0.86 34.64
CA GLU A 307 -5.23 0.60 34.86
C GLU A 307 -4.34 1.41 33.87
N PRO A 308 -4.93 2.10 32.88
CA PRO A 308 -6.36 2.23 32.59
C PRO A 308 -6.93 0.89 32.11
N ARG A 309 -8.23 0.68 32.30
CA ARG A 309 -8.79 -0.61 31.97
C ARG A 309 -8.89 -0.78 30.45
N ILE A 310 -8.06 -1.67 29.91
CA ILE A 310 -8.07 -2.06 28.48
C ILE A 310 -8.66 -3.45 28.39
N ILE A 311 -9.79 -3.57 27.68
CA ILE A 311 -10.59 -4.78 27.61
C ILE A 311 -10.66 -5.24 26.17
N ARG A 312 -10.37 -6.52 25.93
CA ARG A 312 -10.68 -7.18 24.67
C ARG A 312 -11.98 -7.94 24.78
N TYR A 313 -12.88 -7.75 23.82
CA TYR A 313 -14.05 -8.58 23.61
C TYR A 313 -13.86 -9.46 22.40
N HIS A 314 -14.11 -10.77 22.53
CA HIS A 314 -13.98 -11.72 21.43
C HIS A 314 -15.33 -12.02 20.78
N ASP A 315 -15.30 -12.32 19.49
CA ASP A 315 -16.46 -12.77 18.69
C ASP A 315 -17.66 -11.81 18.75
N ILE A 316 -17.39 -10.50 18.74
CA ILE A 316 -18.40 -9.44 18.85
C ILE A 316 -19.10 -9.11 17.52
N ILE A 317 -18.47 -9.47 16.40
CA ILE A 317 -18.97 -9.24 15.05
C ILE A 317 -18.70 -10.48 14.20
N SER A 318 -19.68 -10.86 13.39
CA SER A 318 -19.58 -12.04 12.53
C SER A 318 -18.87 -11.74 11.21
N ASP A 319 -18.33 -12.79 10.57
CA ASP A 319 -17.72 -12.68 9.23
C ASP A 319 -18.67 -12.05 8.19
N ARG A 320 -19.98 -12.34 8.28
CA ARG A 320 -20.98 -11.77 7.37
C ARG A 320 -21.13 -10.27 7.55
N GLU A 321 -21.11 -9.78 8.80
CA GLU A 321 -21.16 -8.35 9.08
C GLU A 321 -19.86 -7.66 8.66
N ILE A 322 -18.71 -8.28 8.91
CA ILE A 322 -17.41 -7.79 8.47
C ILE A 322 -17.39 -7.58 6.95
N GLU A 323 -17.79 -8.58 6.17
CA GLU A 323 -17.79 -8.46 4.71
C GLU A 323 -18.84 -7.47 4.20
N PHE A 324 -19.99 -7.37 4.87
CA PHE A 324 -20.98 -6.32 4.58
C PHE A 324 -20.37 -4.92 4.78
N LEU A 325 -19.71 -4.68 5.91
CA LEU A 325 -19.06 -3.40 6.21
C LEU A 325 -17.98 -3.06 5.17
N LYS A 326 -17.10 -4.02 4.84
CA LYS A 326 -16.08 -3.82 3.79
C LYS A 326 -16.71 -3.44 2.46
N ASN A 327 -17.79 -4.13 2.04
CA ASN A 327 -18.45 -3.88 0.76
C ASN A 327 -19.04 -2.46 0.66
N ILE A 328 -19.71 -1.97 1.70
CA ILE A 328 -20.28 -0.62 1.68
C ILE A 328 -19.21 0.47 1.86
N SER A 329 -18.08 0.14 2.50
CA SER A 329 -16.97 1.08 2.70
C SER A 329 -16.10 1.27 1.46
N ARG A 330 -15.77 0.20 0.72
CA ARG A 330 -14.88 0.22 -0.47
C ARG A 330 -15.09 1.41 -1.42
N PRO A 331 -16.31 1.68 -1.92
CA PRO A 331 -16.52 2.77 -2.90
C PRO A 331 -16.34 4.18 -2.30
N GLN A 332 -16.32 4.29 -0.97
CA GLN A 332 -16.27 5.56 -0.25
C GLN A 332 -14.91 5.80 0.43
N LEU A 333 -13.97 4.84 0.36
CA LEU A 333 -12.66 4.96 0.98
C LEU A 333 -11.84 6.09 0.34
N SER A 334 -11.53 7.10 1.15
CA SER A 334 -10.64 8.20 0.81
C SER A 334 -9.47 8.26 1.80
N ARG A 335 -8.43 9.02 1.45
CA ARG A 335 -7.24 9.16 2.29
C ARG A 335 -7.63 9.67 3.68
N SER A 336 -7.19 8.95 4.72
CA SER A 336 -7.51 9.32 6.10
C SER A 336 -6.84 10.63 6.49
N GLU A 337 -7.62 11.57 6.97
CA GLU A 337 -7.10 12.84 7.46
C GLU A 337 -6.74 12.79 8.95
N THR A 338 -5.80 13.64 9.33
CA THR A 338 -5.55 14.06 10.72
C THR A 338 -6.10 15.47 10.91
N ARG A 339 -6.08 16.02 12.13
CA ARG A 339 -6.45 17.42 12.36
C ARG A 339 -5.65 18.43 11.53
N ARG A 340 -4.44 18.07 11.08
CA ARG A 340 -3.57 18.89 10.22
C ARG A 340 -3.73 18.56 8.72
N GLY A 341 -4.74 17.77 8.36
CA GLY A 341 -4.98 17.27 7.01
C GLY A 341 -4.33 15.90 6.75
N ILE A 342 -4.23 15.56 5.47
CA ILE A 342 -3.56 14.35 4.98
C ILE A 342 -2.08 14.39 5.40
N SER A 343 -1.59 13.30 6.00
CA SER A 343 -0.18 13.21 6.38
C SER A 343 0.29 11.76 6.44
N ASN A 344 1.59 11.56 6.25
CA ASN A 344 2.24 10.26 6.42
C ASN A 344 2.17 9.76 7.88
N TYR A 345 1.71 10.59 8.83
CA TYR A 345 1.47 10.19 10.22
C TYR A 345 0.36 9.14 10.35
N ARG A 346 -0.61 9.16 9.42
CA ARG A 346 -1.73 8.23 9.35
C ARG A 346 -1.82 7.60 7.95
N GLY A 347 -1.18 6.45 7.80
CA GLY A 347 -1.12 5.69 6.54
C GLY A 347 -2.34 4.78 6.34
N SER A 348 -3.53 5.34 6.16
CA SER A 348 -4.76 4.56 5.89
C SER A 348 -5.71 5.29 4.94
N GLN A 349 -6.72 4.57 4.46
CA GLN A 349 -7.93 5.14 3.90
C GLN A 349 -9.11 4.85 4.82
N SER A 350 -10.09 5.75 4.88
CA SER A 350 -11.22 5.61 5.80
C SER A 350 -12.51 6.22 5.30
N VAL A 351 -13.60 5.87 5.98
CA VAL A 351 -14.94 6.40 5.74
C VAL A 351 -15.74 6.34 7.05
N PHE A 352 -16.60 7.34 7.28
CA PHE A 352 -17.64 7.28 8.31
C PHE A 352 -18.90 6.68 7.70
N LEU A 353 -19.43 5.64 8.35
CA LEU A 353 -20.69 5.03 7.97
C LEU A 353 -21.79 5.57 8.90
N GLU A 354 -22.78 6.21 8.28
CA GLU A 354 -24.02 6.64 8.95
C GLU A 354 -24.88 5.43 9.29
N GLU A 355 -25.65 5.50 10.38
CA GLU A 355 -26.54 4.41 10.84
C GLU A 355 -27.82 4.29 9.99
N ASP A 356 -27.66 4.08 8.69
CA ASP A 356 -28.74 4.04 7.71
C ASP A 356 -29.32 2.62 7.49
N ASN A 357 -28.67 1.60 8.05
CA ASN A 357 -29.06 0.21 7.87
C ASN A 357 -29.09 -0.60 9.17
N THR A 358 -29.81 -1.72 9.10
CA THR A 358 -30.06 -2.59 10.25
C THR A 358 -28.81 -3.28 10.80
N VAL A 359 -27.77 -3.48 9.97
CA VAL A 359 -26.51 -4.10 10.40
C VAL A 359 -25.74 -3.13 11.30
N LEU A 360 -25.59 -1.88 10.88
CA LEU A 360 -24.93 -0.83 11.67
C LEU A 360 -25.68 -0.59 12.98
N ALA A 361 -27.00 -0.46 12.94
CA ALA A 361 -27.82 -0.31 14.14
C ALA A 361 -27.66 -1.50 15.11
N ARG A 362 -27.56 -2.73 14.59
CA ARG A 362 -27.30 -3.92 15.43
C ARG A 362 -25.92 -3.89 16.07
N ILE A 363 -24.89 -3.46 15.34
CA ILE A 363 -23.54 -3.33 15.87
C ILE A 363 -23.52 -2.28 16.99
N SER A 364 -24.08 -1.10 16.76
CA SER A 364 -24.19 -0.05 17.79
C SER A 364 -24.95 -0.54 19.02
N GLN A 365 -26.06 -1.25 18.82
CA GLN A 365 -26.81 -1.84 19.92
C GLN A 365 -25.99 -2.88 20.70
N SER A 366 -25.19 -3.71 20.03
CA SER A 366 -24.28 -4.67 20.68
C SER A 366 -23.23 -3.94 21.52
N ILE A 367 -22.64 -2.85 21.00
CA ILE A 367 -21.69 -2.02 21.74
C ILE A 367 -22.36 -1.40 22.97
N ALA A 368 -23.59 -0.91 22.85
CA ALA A 368 -24.37 -0.40 23.98
C ALA A 368 -24.61 -1.48 25.05
N ASP A 369 -24.96 -2.69 24.62
CA ASP A 369 -25.24 -3.81 25.52
C ASP A 369 -23.99 -4.27 26.28
N ILE A 370 -22.82 -4.28 25.61
CA ILE A 370 -21.53 -4.68 26.18
C ILE A 370 -20.99 -3.63 27.15
N THR A 371 -21.00 -2.35 26.73
CA THR A 371 -20.34 -1.26 27.47
C THR A 371 -21.24 -0.64 28.54
N GLY A 372 -22.57 -0.79 28.41
CA GLY A 372 -23.55 -0.09 29.22
C GLY A 372 -23.75 1.39 28.84
N LEU A 373 -22.97 1.92 27.90
CA LEU A 373 -23.03 3.32 27.46
C LEU A 373 -24.15 3.54 26.44
N SER A 374 -24.71 4.75 26.40
CA SER A 374 -25.64 5.18 25.36
C SER A 374 -24.91 5.36 24.03
N MET A 375 -25.55 5.03 22.91
CA MET A 375 -25.02 5.29 21.57
C MET A 375 -25.66 6.51 20.90
N GLU A 376 -26.60 7.18 21.57
CA GLU A 376 -27.35 8.31 21.01
C GLU A 376 -26.45 9.48 20.59
N SER A 377 -25.37 9.72 21.34
CA SER A 377 -24.37 10.75 21.06
C SER A 377 -23.09 10.19 20.41
N ALA A 378 -23.03 8.89 20.13
CA ALA A 378 -21.85 8.27 19.55
C ALA A 378 -21.70 8.62 18.06
N GLU A 379 -20.46 8.71 17.59
CA GLU A 379 -20.19 8.99 16.18
C GLU A 379 -20.60 7.82 15.28
N GLY A 380 -20.73 8.06 13.98
CA GLY A 380 -20.86 7.01 12.97
C GLY A 380 -19.69 6.02 13.03
N LEU A 381 -19.89 4.80 12.52
CA LEU A 381 -18.85 3.77 12.56
C LEU A 381 -17.72 4.17 11.59
N HIS A 382 -16.51 4.40 12.11
CA HIS A 382 -15.36 4.84 11.32
C HIS A 382 -14.55 3.65 10.81
N VAL A 383 -14.79 3.24 9.57
CA VAL A 383 -14.10 2.11 8.93
C VAL A 383 -12.79 2.57 8.30
N GLN A 384 -11.72 1.81 8.52
CA GLN A 384 -10.38 2.13 8.02
C GLN A 384 -9.72 0.87 7.42
N ASN A 385 -9.02 1.06 6.31
CA ASN A 385 -8.11 0.09 5.73
C ASN A 385 -6.69 0.68 5.68
N TYR A 386 -5.71 -0.08 6.17
CA TYR A 386 -4.31 0.33 6.15
C TYR A 386 -3.63 -0.16 4.86
N GLY A 387 -2.84 0.74 4.26
CA GLY A 387 -2.01 0.48 3.10
C GLY A 387 -0.73 -0.26 3.44
N ILE A 388 0.17 -0.34 2.46
CA ILE A 388 1.53 -0.86 2.65
C ILE A 388 2.20 -0.02 3.74
N GLY A 389 2.74 -0.65 4.78
CA GLY A 389 3.35 0.05 5.91
C GLY A 389 2.40 0.94 6.73
N GLY A 390 1.09 0.83 6.48
CA GLY A 390 0.09 1.71 7.05
C GLY A 390 0.11 1.69 8.58
N ARG A 391 0.16 2.88 9.18
CA ARG A 391 0.24 3.08 10.64
C ARG A 391 -0.60 4.26 11.09
N PHE A 392 -0.78 4.40 12.40
CA PHE A 392 -1.26 5.64 13.00
C PHE A 392 -0.41 5.93 14.23
N GLY A 393 0.36 7.03 14.22
CA GLY A 393 1.24 7.36 15.33
C GLY A 393 0.52 7.65 16.66
N PRO A 394 1.27 7.77 17.77
CA PRO A 394 0.72 8.01 19.11
C PRO A 394 -0.21 9.23 19.22
N HIS A 395 -1.45 8.99 19.63
CA HIS A 395 -2.46 10.02 19.77
C HIS A 395 -3.45 9.73 20.90
N TYR A 396 -4.23 10.75 21.23
CA TYR A 396 -5.43 10.65 22.04
C TYR A 396 -6.65 10.74 21.15
N ASP A 397 -7.68 9.97 21.48
CA ASP A 397 -8.93 9.97 20.72
C ASP A 397 -9.82 11.17 21.03
N THR A 398 -9.62 11.80 22.20
CA THR A 398 -10.36 12.96 22.67
C THR A 398 -9.44 14.17 22.84
N TRP A 399 -10.00 15.36 22.81
CA TRP A 399 -9.30 16.61 23.07
C TRP A 399 -9.95 17.35 24.24
N ASP A 400 -9.49 18.57 24.50
CA ASP A 400 -10.07 19.45 25.51
C ASP A 400 -11.27 20.19 24.91
N ASP A 401 -12.37 19.45 24.66
CA ASP A 401 -13.62 19.92 24.08
C ASP A 401 -14.81 19.73 25.03
N GLU A 402 -15.78 20.65 24.96
CA GLU A 402 -17.10 20.43 25.56
C GLU A 402 -17.73 19.22 24.84
N ASN A 403 -18.03 18.14 25.58
CA ASN A 403 -18.51 16.85 25.07
C ASN A 403 -17.44 15.96 24.38
N GLY A 404 -16.30 15.78 25.04
CA GLY A 404 -15.24 14.88 24.56
C GLY A 404 -15.64 13.40 24.43
N ARG A 405 -14.83 12.64 23.70
CA ARG A 405 -15.03 11.21 23.46
C ARG A 405 -14.61 10.42 24.70
N ILE A 406 -15.56 10.06 25.56
CA ILE A 406 -15.29 9.34 26.82
C ILE A 406 -14.67 7.96 26.62
N ALA A 407 -14.94 7.29 25.52
CA ALA A 407 -14.53 5.91 25.30
C ALA A 407 -14.39 5.59 23.81
N THR A 408 -13.54 4.60 23.55
CA THR A 408 -13.26 4.09 22.21
C THR A 408 -13.53 2.60 22.17
N PHE A 409 -14.21 2.16 21.12
CA PHE A 409 -14.48 0.76 20.84
C PHE A 409 -13.96 0.41 19.43
N LEU A 410 -12.76 -0.18 19.38
CA LEU A 410 -12.04 -0.48 18.16
C LEU A 410 -12.23 -1.95 17.76
N ILE A 411 -12.93 -2.18 16.66
CA ILE A 411 -13.22 -3.51 16.10
C ILE A 411 -12.15 -3.92 15.09
N TYR A 412 -11.60 -5.11 15.22
CA TYR A 412 -10.72 -5.72 14.23
C TYR A 412 -11.52 -6.55 13.23
N MET A 413 -11.44 -6.20 11.94
CA MET A 413 -12.20 -6.82 10.84
C MET A 413 -11.33 -7.73 9.94
N SER A 414 -10.06 -7.88 10.29
CA SER A 414 -9.12 -8.81 9.66
C SER A 414 -8.07 -9.28 10.67
N ASP A 415 -7.47 -10.42 10.38
CA ASP A 415 -6.26 -10.87 11.06
C ASP A 415 -5.05 -10.23 10.40
N VAL A 416 -4.04 -9.89 11.20
CA VAL A 416 -2.75 -9.39 10.71
C VAL A 416 -1.68 -10.37 11.17
N GLU A 417 -0.86 -10.83 10.24
CA GLU A 417 0.13 -11.86 10.51
C GLU A 417 1.31 -11.31 11.31
N ILE A 418 1.85 -10.16 10.87
CA ILE A 418 2.97 -9.49 11.54
C ILE A 418 2.75 -7.98 11.58
N GLY A 419 2.94 -7.38 12.75
CA GLY A 419 2.73 -5.95 12.98
C GLY A 419 1.26 -5.62 13.24
N GLY A 420 0.86 -4.37 13.00
CA GLY A 420 -0.55 -3.97 13.09
C GLY A 420 -1.18 -3.94 14.48
N ALA A 421 -0.43 -4.20 15.56
CA ALA A 421 -0.91 -4.09 16.94
C ALA A 421 -1.45 -2.69 17.27
N THR A 422 -2.43 -2.63 18.18
CA THR A 422 -2.76 -1.39 18.89
C THR A 422 -1.93 -1.34 20.16
N VAL A 423 -1.08 -0.33 20.30
CA VAL A 423 -0.16 -0.20 21.44
C VAL A 423 -0.51 1.02 22.27
N PHE A 424 -0.23 0.94 23.56
CA PHE A 424 -0.42 2.02 24.53
C PHE A 424 0.97 2.35 25.13
N PRO A 425 1.70 3.33 24.56
CA PRO A 425 3.11 3.58 24.89
C PRO A 425 3.39 3.89 26.36
N GLU A 426 2.51 4.65 27.00
CA GLU A 426 2.67 5.08 28.40
C GLU A 426 2.59 3.94 29.42
N VAL A 427 1.80 2.90 29.10
CA VAL A 427 1.61 1.74 30.00
C VAL A 427 2.33 0.48 29.51
N GLY A 428 2.90 0.51 28.31
CA GLY A 428 3.74 -0.56 27.81
C GLY A 428 2.99 -1.83 27.39
N VAL A 429 1.74 -1.71 26.91
CA VAL A 429 0.94 -2.86 26.45
C VAL A 429 0.70 -2.83 24.94
N ALA A 430 0.77 -4.02 24.32
CA ALA A 430 0.48 -4.23 22.90
C ALA A 430 -0.66 -5.25 22.73
N VAL A 431 -1.69 -4.83 22.00
CA VAL A 431 -2.92 -5.59 21.77
C VAL A 431 -2.94 -6.01 20.30
N GLN A 432 -2.70 -7.30 20.05
CA GLN A 432 -2.64 -7.83 18.68
C GLN A 432 -4.03 -7.86 18.02
N PRO A 433 -4.14 -7.51 16.73
CA PRO A 433 -5.42 -7.58 16.02
C PRO A 433 -5.85 -9.04 15.87
N LYS A 434 -7.14 -9.29 16.14
CA LYS A 434 -7.76 -10.61 15.94
C LYS A 434 -9.13 -10.39 15.35
N LYS A 435 -9.38 -10.94 14.17
CA LYS A 435 -10.62 -10.76 13.43
C LYS A 435 -11.83 -11.10 14.30
N GLY A 436 -12.84 -10.24 14.26
CA GLY A 436 -14.08 -10.41 15.02
C GLY A 436 -13.99 -10.01 16.50
N SER A 437 -12.81 -9.59 16.98
CA SER A 437 -12.64 -9.03 18.33
C SER A 437 -12.67 -7.50 18.31
N ALA A 438 -12.85 -6.90 19.49
CA ALA A 438 -12.67 -5.47 19.70
C ALA A 438 -11.87 -5.18 20.95
N VAL A 439 -11.28 -3.99 20.98
CA VAL A 439 -10.58 -3.43 22.14
C VAL A 439 -11.34 -2.21 22.59
N PHE A 440 -11.57 -2.12 23.89
CA PHE A 440 -12.31 -1.05 24.54
C PHE A 440 -11.50 -0.43 25.67
N TRP A 441 -11.50 0.89 25.73
CA TRP A 441 -10.94 1.67 26.82
C TRP A 441 -11.72 2.98 26.99
N TYR A 442 -11.60 3.58 28.16
CA TYR A 442 -12.08 4.94 28.41
C TYR A 442 -10.96 5.93 28.15
N ASN A 443 -11.20 6.99 27.39
CA ASN A 443 -10.23 8.06 27.14
C ASN A 443 -10.21 9.11 28.25
N LEU A 444 -11.32 9.24 28.98
CA LEU A 444 -11.50 10.21 30.05
C LEU A 444 -11.64 9.49 31.39
N HIS A 445 -11.08 10.06 32.45
CA HIS A 445 -11.43 9.73 33.83
C HIS A 445 -12.91 10.05 34.11
N LYS A 446 -13.46 9.60 35.25
CA LYS A 446 -14.87 9.90 35.59
C LYS A 446 -15.11 11.38 35.88
N ASN A 447 -14.07 12.14 36.17
CA ASN A 447 -14.17 13.59 36.32
C ASN A 447 -14.15 14.36 34.98
N GLY A 448 -14.10 13.65 33.84
CA GLY A 448 -14.07 14.25 32.50
C GLY A 448 -12.67 14.64 32.01
N LYS A 449 -11.62 14.53 32.84
CA LYS A 449 -10.23 14.82 32.41
C LYS A 449 -9.67 13.70 31.54
N LEU A 450 -8.85 14.08 30.57
CA LEU A 450 -8.10 13.14 29.74
C LEU A 450 -7.21 12.22 30.58
N ASP A 451 -7.33 10.92 30.35
CA ASP A 451 -6.41 9.93 30.91
C ASP A 451 -5.18 9.81 30.02
N LEU A 452 -4.07 10.42 30.44
CA LEU A 452 -2.82 10.44 29.68
C LEU A 452 -2.25 9.03 29.43
N LYS A 453 -2.61 8.03 30.24
CA LYS A 453 -2.18 6.64 30.05
C LYS A 453 -2.85 5.96 28.84
N THR A 454 -3.82 6.64 28.22
CA THR A 454 -4.59 6.13 27.07
C THR A 454 -4.05 6.63 25.73
N GLU A 455 -2.91 7.32 25.71
CA GLU A 455 -2.17 7.55 24.47
C GLU A 455 -1.96 6.19 23.78
N HIS A 456 -2.36 6.10 22.52
CA HIS A 456 -2.31 4.85 21.79
C HIS A 456 -1.94 5.07 20.33
N ALA A 457 -1.49 4.00 19.70
CA ALA A 457 -1.02 4.02 18.32
C ALA A 457 -1.35 2.70 17.62
N GLY A 458 -1.47 2.76 16.30
CA GLY A 458 -1.50 1.58 15.45
C GLY A 458 -0.11 1.32 14.87
N CYS A 459 0.52 0.22 15.26
CA CYS A 459 1.79 -0.22 14.69
C CYS A 459 1.68 -0.39 13.17
N PRO A 460 2.76 -0.14 12.41
CA PRO A 460 2.79 -0.43 10.99
C PRO A 460 2.44 -1.90 10.71
N VAL A 461 1.71 -2.15 9.65
CA VAL A 461 1.45 -3.51 9.18
C VAL A 461 2.67 -3.99 8.40
N LEU A 462 3.33 -5.06 8.86
CA LEU A 462 4.47 -5.64 8.17
C LEU A 462 4.02 -6.73 7.18
N VAL A 463 3.15 -7.63 7.64
CA VAL A 463 2.58 -8.70 6.81
C VAL A 463 1.09 -8.87 7.10
N GLY A 464 0.28 -8.88 6.04
CA GLY A 464 -1.17 -9.05 6.10
C GLY A 464 -1.93 -7.79 5.70
N ASN A 465 -3.24 -7.80 5.96
CA ASN A 465 -4.15 -6.70 5.67
C ASN A 465 -4.86 -6.30 6.96
N LYS A 466 -4.83 -5.01 7.32
CA LYS A 466 -5.50 -4.48 8.51
C LYS A 466 -6.74 -3.67 8.14
N TRP A 467 -7.89 -4.20 8.52
CA TRP A 467 -9.18 -3.52 8.54
C TRP A 467 -9.65 -3.33 9.97
N VAL A 468 -10.07 -2.12 10.29
CA VAL A 468 -10.65 -1.80 11.59
C VAL A 468 -11.90 -0.94 11.43
N ALA A 469 -12.77 -0.99 12.43
CA ALA A 469 -13.90 -0.09 12.55
C ALA A 469 -13.91 0.51 13.95
N ASN A 470 -13.85 1.84 14.04
CA ASN A 470 -13.83 2.54 15.32
C ASN A 470 -15.20 3.13 15.64
N LYS A 471 -15.63 3.00 16.89
CA LYS A 471 -16.82 3.67 17.42
C LYS A 471 -16.38 4.55 18.59
N TRP A 472 -16.50 5.86 18.42
CA TRP A 472 -16.24 6.83 19.47
C TRP A 472 -17.54 7.19 20.18
N ILE A 473 -17.50 7.15 21.51
CA ILE A 473 -18.67 7.40 22.37
C ILE A 473 -18.43 8.70 23.12
N HIS A 474 -19.38 9.63 23.02
CA HIS A 474 -19.29 10.95 23.65
C HIS A 474 -19.85 10.97 25.07
N GLU A 475 -19.44 11.99 25.83
CA GLU A 475 -19.85 12.22 27.23
C GLU A 475 -21.35 12.52 27.39
N PHE A 476 -21.92 13.29 26.47
CA PHE A 476 -23.33 13.68 26.48
C PHE A 476 -24.25 12.46 26.40
N GLY A 477 -25.33 12.44 27.18
CA GLY A 477 -26.27 11.32 27.22
C GLY A 477 -25.79 10.14 28.09
N GLN A 478 -24.70 10.32 28.85
CA GLN A 478 -24.16 9.32 29.78
C GLN A 478 -24.38 9.66 31.25
N GLU A 479 -25.08 10.76 31.57
CA GLU A 479 -25.18 11.36 32.90
C GLU A 479 -25.67 10.37 33.97
N PHE A 480 -26.58 9.48 33.58
CA PHE A 480 -27.15 8.45 34.46
C PHE A 480 -26.48 7.07 34.34
N ARG A 481 -25.66 6.87 33.30
CA ARG A 481 -24.99 5.59 33.01
C ARG A 481 -23.56 5.57 33.52
N ARG A 482 -22.88 6.72 33.49
CA ARG A 482 -21.51 6.93 33.94
C ARG A 482 -21.43 8.23 34.76
N PRO A 483 -21.90 8.24 36.01
CA PRO A 483 -21.90 9.45 36.84
C PRO A 483 -20.49 9.98 37.05
N CYS A 484 -20.33 11.31 36.99
CA CYS A 484 -19.05 11.95 37.21
C CYS A 484 -18.55 11.74 38.65
N SER A 485 -17.23 11.56 38.82
CA SER A 485 -16.60 11.59 40.16
C SER A 485 -16.04 12.97 40.45
N LEU A 486 -16.05 13.35 41.73
CA LEU A 486 -15.33 14.53 42.23
C LEU A 486 -13.84 14.25 42.48
N SER A 487 -13.42 12.97 42.43
CA SER A 487 -12.02 12.58 42.58
C SER A 487 -11.24 12.87 41.30
N GLU A 488 -10.03 13.40 41.45
CA GLU A 488 -9.12 13.59 40.31
C GLU A 488 -8.60 12.27 39.72
N TRP A 489 -8.70 11.18 40.49
CA TRP A 489 -8.02 9.91 40.23
C TRP A 489 -8.96 8.72 39.97
N GLU A 490 -10.28 8.95 39.82
CA GLU A 490 -11.31 7.89 39.65
C GLU A 490 -12.02 7.86 38.29
#